data_AF-A0A968YE46-F1
#
_entry.id   AF-A0A968YE46-F1
#
_cell.length_a   1.000
_cell.length_b   1.000
_cell.length_c   1.000
_cell.angle_alpha   90.00
_cell.angle_beta   90.00
_cell.angle_gamma   90.00
#
_symmetry.space_group_name_H-M   'P 1'
#
loop_
_entity.id
_entity.type
_entity.pdbx_description
1 polymer ?
#
loop_
_entity_poly.entity_id
_entity_poly.type
_entity_poly.pdbx_seq_one_letter_code
_entity_poly.pdbx_strand_id
1 'polypeptide(L)'
;MYRNLTLKNHSQQPSGLENHPAENNATRLYRLSEQGYSISQGSSLYRERFREECLEGSSISLSVYSTGIDFLEDTGGWEVHEALGFDISRFWQSKRPHDFGAMACFINEDGSLWQGKPEHPIQNREGKLNKYQSPKGQGSRAYLPALPPATRQAIGAPLEASFWDWIAANPDQPIIITEGGKKSLAALSLGYTALSLYGISSGVSKFETETIGGERRPKLIPSLIPDLQRFAVPGRRFILAFDQDTAAKTRRTVNAAQADLSFWLEQSGCEVQIATWDGQNGTAKGLDDLITSQGATAWHEAYAQATPAPQWRIQQDLANQVKRKPDLTIGNQEFGEAIDRIPTTGLVVLWGGKGSGKSKAIG
;
A
#
# COMPACT_ATOMS: atom_id res chain seq x y z
N MET A 1 61.50 28.10 21.24
CA MET A 1 61.40 28.44 22.68
C MET A 1 59.94 28.30 23.08
N TYR A 2 59.50 27.10 23.45
CA TYR A 2 59.44 26.60 24.83
C TYR A 2 58.78 27.57 25.81
N ARG A 3 57.55 27.26 26.22
CA ARG A 3 57.23 27.10 27.64
C ARG A 3 56.12 26.05 27.83
N ASN A 4 56.56 24.89 28.28
CA ASN A 4 55.76 23.86 28.93
C ASN A 4 55.12 24.42 30.21
N LEU A 5 53.91 23.98 30.52
CA LEU A 5 53.49 23.72 31.90
C LEU A 5 52.61 22.47 31.90
N THR A 6 53.03 21.51 32.70
CA THR A 6 52.61 20.12 32.73
C THR A 6 51.78 19.88 34.00
N LEU A 7 50.78 18.99 33.88
CA LEU A 7 50.14 18.15 34.90
C LEU A 7 49.22 18.79 35.96
N LYS A 8 47.97 18.29 35.99
CA LYS A 8 47.57 17.25 36.95
C LYS A 8 46.31 16.52 36.49
N ASN A 9 46.47 15.21 36.27
CA ASN A 9 45.39 14.24 36.25
C ASN A 9 44.73 14.20 37.64
N HIS A 10 43.41 14.41 37.69
CA HIS A 10 42.56 13.76 38.68
C HIS A 10 41.41 13.07 37.96
N SER A 11 41.56 11.76 37.91
CA SER A 11 40.50 10.77 37.76
C SER A 11 39.39 11.02 38.77
N GLN A 12 38.17 11.24 38.29
CA GLN A 12 36.94 10.77 38.92
C GLN A 12 35.81 10.83 37.89
N GLN A 13 35.49 9.68 37.31
CA GLN A 13 34.20 9.43 36.67
C GLN A 13 33.12 9.38 37.76
N PRO A 14 31.96 10.02 37.59
CA PRO A 14 30.73 9.48 38.11
C PRO A 14 30.24 8.40 37.16
N SER A 15 30.37 7.16 37.62
CA SER A 15 29.74 5.96 37.07
C SER A 15 28.22 6.09 37.10
N GLY A 16 27.55 5.71 36.00
CA GLY A 16 26.14 5.37 36.00
C GLY A 16 25.30 6.17 35.01
N LEU A 17 25.45 5.87 33.73
CA LEU A 17 24.40 5.99 32.71
C LEU A 17 24.79 4.99 31.61
N GLU A 18 24.42 3.73 31.82
CA GLU A 18 24.45 2.74 30.75
C GLU A 18 23.47 3.20 29.66
N ASN A 19 24.00 3.39 28.46
CA ASN A 19 23.19 3.50 27.25
C ASN A 19 22.48 2.15 27.04
N HIS A 20 21.23 2.05 27.50
CA HIS A 20 20.37 0.95 27.09
C HIS A 20 20.10 1.07 25.58
N PRO A 21 20.39 0.03 24.78
CA PRO A 21 19.91 0.00 23.40
C PRO A 21 18.38 0.05 23.42
N ALA A 22 17.78 0.75 22.45
CA ALA A 22 16.34 0.77 22.27
C ALA A 22 15.81 -0.67 22.21
N GLU A 23 15.06 -1.10 23.24
CA GLU A 23 14.41 -2.40 23.25
C GLU A 23 13.49 -2.49 22.02
N ASN A 24 13.68 -3.53 21.22
CA ASN A 24 12.85 -3.79 20.04
C ASN A 24 11.40 -4.08 20.50
N ASN A 25 10.40 -3.58 19.79
CA ASN A 25 8.98 -3.73 20.13
C ASN A 25 8.56 -5.21 20.31
N ALA A 26 9.22 -6.14 19.60
CA ALA A 26 9.03 -7.58 19.76
C ALA A 26 9.36 -8.09 21.19
N THR A 27 10.36 -7.51 21.85
CA THR A 27 10.76 -7.88 23.23
C THR A 27 9.78 -7.31 24.28
N ARG A 28 9.10 -6.20 23.96
CA ARG A 28 8.06 -5.60 24.81
C ARG A 28 6.75 -6.39 24.77
N LEU A 29 6.41 -6.97 23.61
CA LEU A 29 5.18 -7.75 23.42
C LEU A 29 5.25 -9.14 24.08
N TYR A 30 6.40 -9.81 24.07
CA TYR A 30 6.59 -11.10 24.76
C TYR A 30 6.52 -11.00 26.29
N ARG A 31 6.92 -9.87 26.89
CA ARG A 31 6.85 -9.67 28.35
C ARG A 31 5.42 -9.48 28.87
N LEU A 32 4.49 -9.00 28.04
CA LEU A 32 3.10 -8.78 28.45
C LEU A 32 2.31 -10.09 28.61
N SER A 33 2.69 -11.16 27.92
CA SER A 33 2.08 -12.49 28.13
C SER A 33 2.53 -13.18 29.43
N GLU A 34 3.72 -12.86 29.96
CA GLU A 34 4.22 -13.45 31.20
C GLU A 34 3.72 -12.72 32.47
N GLN A 35 3.15 -11.51 32.33
CA GLN A 35 2.69 -10.69 33.46
C GLN A 35 1.21 -10.90 33.84
N GLY A 36 0.56 -11.97 33.37
CA GLY A 36 -0.76 -12.38 33.89
C GLY A 36 -1.89 -11.38 33.64
N TYR A 37 -1.81 -10.57 32.58
CA TYR A 37 -2.94 -9.74 32.15
C TYR A 37 -4.07 -10.63 31.60
N SER A 38 -5.23 -10.55 32.24
CA SER A 38 -6.46 -11.22 31.79
C SER A 38 -6.91 -10.61 30.45
N ILE A 39 -6.79 -11.36 29.36
CA ILE A 39 -7.38 -11.00 28.06
C ILE A 39 -8.89 -10.79 28.26
N SER A 40 -9.41 -9.64 27.84
CA SER A 40 -10.85 -9.39 27.89
C SER A 40 -11.60 -10.31 26.91
N GLN A 41 -12.80 -10.78 27.26
CA GLN A 41 -13.59 -11.65 26.37
C GLN A 41 -13.85 -11.01 24.99
N GLY A 42 -13.94 -9.67 24.92
CA GLY A 42 -14.07 -8.92 23.67
C GLY A 42 -12.84 -9.02 22.76
N SER A 43 -11.64 -8.84 23.31
CA SER A 43 -10.37 -8.98 22.57
C SER A 43 -10.22 -10.39 21.99
N SER A 44 -10.56 -11.42 22.78
CA SER A 44 -10.52 -12.81 22.32
C SER A 44 -11.45 -13.07 21.13
N LEU A 45 -12.69 -12.56 21.19
CA LEU A 45 -13.66 -12.75 20.11
C LEU A 45 -13.28 -11.97 18.85
N TYR A 46 -12.71 -10.77 18.99
CA TYR A 46 -12.18 -10.01 17.85
C TYR A 46 -11.04 -10.75 17.14
N ARG A 47 -10.08 -11.30 17.90
CA ARG A 47 -8.95 -12.08 17.37
C ARG A 47 -9.43 -13.28 16.57
N GLU A 48 -10.39 -14.03 17.11
CA GLU A 48 -10.96 -15.21 16.45
C GLU A 48 -11.68 -14.84 15.15
N ARG A 49 -12.57 -13.84 15.17
CA ARG A 49 -13.26 -13.36 13.96
C ARG A 49 -12.28 -12.87 12.89
N PHE A 50 -11.22 -12.14 13.28
CA PHE A 50 -10.24 -11.65 12.33
C PHE A 50 -9.37 -12.78 11.75
N ARG A 51 -9.09 -13.81 12.55
CA ARG A 51 -8.44 -15.05 12.10
C ARG A 51 -9.31 -15.75 11.05
N GLU A 52 -10.59 -16.00 11.33
CA GLU A 52 -11.53 -16.59 10.36
C GLU A 52 -11.63 -15.76 9.07
N GLU A 53 -11.74 -14.43 9.21
CA GLU A 53 -11.74 -13.51 8.06
C GLU A 53 -10.48 -13.66 7.18
N CYS A 54 -9.32 -13.90 7.78
CA CYS A 54 -8.07 -14.08 7.04
C CYS A 54 -7.94 -15.47 6.42
N LEU A 55 -8.20 -16.52 7.21
CA LEU A 55 -7.99 -17.90 6.78
C LEU A 55 -9.06 -18.35 5.78
N GLU A 56 -10.33 -18.10 6.10
CA GLU A 56 -11.47 -18.54 5.29
C GLU A 56 -11.89 -17.46 4.29
N GLY A 57 -11.98 -16.20 4.75
CA GLY A 57 -12.44 -15.10 3.90
C GLY A 57 -11.39 -14.52 2.95
N SER A 58 -10.13 -14.93 3.08
CA SER A 58 -9.04 -14.42 2.22
C SER A 58 -8.03 -15.50 1.83
N SER A 59 -8.33 -16.77 2.11
CA SER A 59 -7.48 -17.92 1.74
C SER A 59 -6.01 -17.79 2.18
N ILE A 60 -5.76 -17.14 3.33
CA ILE A 60 -4.41 -17.01 3.88
C ILE A 60 -4.09 -18.31 4.64
N SER A 61 -2.94 -18.92 4.37
CA SER A 61 -2.51 -20.10 5.13
C SER A 61 -2.24 -19.73 6.59
N LEU A 62 -2.50 -20.67 7.51
CA LEU A 62 -2.27 -20.45 8.93
C LEU A 62 -0.82 -20.03 9.22
N SER A 63 0.15 -20.64 8.54
CA SER A 63 1.57 -20.32 8.74
C SER A 63 1.95 -18.90 8.32
N VAL A 64 1.39 -18.40 7.21
CA VAL A 64 1.64 -17.02 6.73
C VAL A 64 0.88 -16.00 7.59
N TYR A 65 -0.34 -16.34 8.01
CA TYR A 65 -1.09 -15.54 8.96
C TYR A 65 -0.30 -15.34 10.25
N SER A 66 0.22 -16.41 10.85
CA SER A 66 0.94 -16.37 12.12
C SER A 66 2.27 -15.61 12.09
N THR A 67 2.87 -15.37 10.91
CA THR A 67 4.11 -14.58 10.80
C THR A 67 3.88 -13.14 10.35
N GLY A 68 2.82 -12.88 9.58
CA GLY A 68 2.52 -11.54 9.08
C GLY A 68 1.60 -10.72 9.99
N ILE A 69 0.79 -11.37 10.83
CA ILE A 69 -0.23 -10.70 11.63
C ILE A 69 0.04 -10.90 13.11
N ASP A 70 0.18 -9.79 13.82
CA ASP A 70 0.23 -9.73 15.27
C ASP A 70 -1.01 -9.00 15.82
N PHE A 71 -1.15 -8.92 17.14
CA PHE A 71 -2.25 -8.21 17.78
C PHE A 71 -1.76 -7.34 18.92
N LEU A 72 -2.27 -6.12 18.94
CA LEU A 72 -2.09 -5.18 20.01
C LEU A 72 -3.39 -5.06 20.79
N GLU A 73 -3.32 -5.14 22.11
CA GLU A 73 -4.48 -4.88 22.98
C GLU A 73 -4.39 -3.45 23.50
N ASP A 74 -5.51 -2.72 23.45
CA ASP A 74 -5.65 -1.47 24.18
C ASP A 74 -6.04 -1.82 25.61
N THR A 75 -5.06 -1.88 26.51
CA THR A 75 -5.31 -2.17 27.94
C THR A 75 -5.79 -0.94 28.71
N GLY A 76 -6.15 0.13 27.99
CA GLY A 76 -6.42 1.46 28.53
C GLY A 76 -5.16 2.32 28.64
N GLY A 77 -4.04 1.86 28.09
CA GLY A 77 -2.71 2.46 28.20
C GLY A 77 -2.27 3.28 26.98
N TRP A 78 -3.16 3.51 26.01
CA TRP A 78 -2.88 4.20 24.74
C TRP A 78 -2.03 3.41 23.75
N GLU A 79 -1.87 2.10 23.91
CA GLU A 79 -0.94 1.27 23.12
C GLU A 79 -1.21 1.39 21.62
N VAL A 80 -2.48 1.26 21.21
CA VAL A 80 -2.89 1.41 19.79
C VAL A 80 -2.59 2.81 19.25
N HIS A 81 -2.77 3.84 20.08
CA HIS A 81 -2.48 5.21 19.70
C HIS A 81 -0.98 5.44 19.51
N GLU A 82 -0.15 4.92 20.43
CA GLU A 82 1.31 4.99 20.37
C GLU A 82 1.82 4.26 19.12
N ALA A 83 1.33 3.04 18.87
CA ALA A 83 1.70 2.25 17.69
C ALA A 83 1.34 2.96 16.38
N LEU A 84 0.22 3.68 16.34
CA LEU A 84 -0.21 4.47 15.19
C LEU A 84 0.42 5.88 15.13
N GLY A 85 1.31 6.23 16.06
CA GLY A 85 2.01 7.52 16.08
C GLY A 85 1.10 8.72 16.38
N PHE A 86 0.06 8.55 17.19
CA PHE A 86 -0.77 9.66 17.65
C PHE A 86 -0.08 10.45 18.77
N ASP A 87 -0.21 11.77 18.71
CA ASP A 87 0.16 12.64 19.84
C ASP A 87 -0.82 12.44 20.99
N ILE A 88 -0.36 11.81 22.08
CA ILE A 88 -1.17 11.52 23.26
C ILE A 88 -0.83 12.52 24.36
N SER A 89 -1.81 13.30 24.78
CA SER A 89 -1.71 14.07 26.03
C SER A 89 -2.03 13.14 27.20
N ARG A 90 -1.04 12.92 28.08
CA ARG A 90 -1.19 12.12 29.30
C ARG A 90 -1.74 12.92 30.49
N PHE A 91 -2.07 14.20 30.28
CA PHE A 91 -2.71 15.02 31.31
C PHE A 91 -4.19 14.66 31.46
N TRP A 92 -4.66 14.58 32.71
CA TRP A 92 -6.01 14.12 33.07
C TRP A 92 -7.17 14.96 32.51
N GLN A 93 -6.91 16.15 31.95
CA GLN A 93 -7.91 17.07 31.42
C GLN A 93 -8.08 17.02 29.89
N SER A 94 -7.28 16.24 29.14
CA SER A 94 -7.46 16.14 27.69
C SER A 94 -8.60 15.20 27.29
N LYS A 95 -9.22 15.49 26.14
CA LYS A 95 -10.21 14.62 25.48
C LYS A 95 -9.71 13.18 25.50
N ARG A 96 -10.54 12.25 26.01
CA ARG A 96 -10.29 10.82 25.81
C ARG A 96 -10.17 10.59 24.31
N PRO A 97 -9.03 10.12 23.79
CA PRO A 97 -8.88 9.74 22.40
C PRO A 97 -9.70 8.48 22.12
N HIS A 98 -9.68 8.07 20.86
CA HIS A 98 -10.61 7.10 20.32
C HIS A 98 -10.42 5.71 20.94
N ASP A 99 -11.47 5.08 21.45
CA ASP A 99 -11.38 3.68 21.89
C ASP A 99 -11.28 2.76 20.66
N PHE A 100 -10.10 2.21 20.39
CA PHE A 100 -9.86 1.32 19.26
C PHE A 100 -10.17 -0.15 19.56
N GLY A 101 -10.33 -0.53 20.83
CA GLY A 101 -10.33 -1.93 21.25
C GLY A 101 -9.03 -2.65 20.89
N ALA A 102 -9.09 -3.95 20.64
CA ALA A 102 -7.96 -4.69 20.10
C ALA A 102 -7.65 -4.29 18.65
N MET A 103 -6.41 -4.44 18.21
CA MET A 103 -6.00 -4.15 16.83
C MET A 103 -5.19 -5.29 16.24
N ALA A 104 -5.68 -5.85 15.12
CA ALA A 104 -4.90 -6.76 14.30
C ALA A 104 -3.88 -5.96 13.49
N CYS A 105 -2.61 -6.33 13.58
CA CYS A 105 -1.47 -5.57 13.10
C CYS A 105 -0.78 -6.33 11.98
N PHE A 106 -0.69 -5.73 10.79
CA PHE A 106 0.15 -6.21 9.70
C PHE A 106 1.58 -5.74 9.97
N ILE A 107 2.47 -6.68 10.28
CA ILE A 107 3.84 -6.41 10.74
C ILE A 107 4.85 -6.76 9.64
N ASN A 108 5.75 -5.82 9.36
CA ASN A 108 6.86 -6.04 8.43
C ASN A 108 7.90 -6.99 9.03
N GLU A 109 8.78 -7.55 8.19
CA GLU A 109 9.88 -8.42 8.61
C GLU A 109 10.81 -7.77 9.65
N ASP A 110 10.93 -6.43 9.64
CA ASP A 110 11.71 -5.67 10.62
C ASP A 110 10.98 -5.42 11.95
N GLY A 111 9.75 -5.92 12.10
CA GLY A 111 8.90 -5.71 13.28
C GLY A 111 8.12 -4.40 13.28
N SER A 112 8.24 -3.57 12.24
CA SER A 112 7.48 -2.33 12.15
C SER A 112 6.01 -2.58 11.79
N LEU A 113 5.12 -1.82 12.41
CA LEU A 113 3.70 -1.79 12.03
C LEU A 113 3.55 -1.15 10.66
N TRP A 114 2.96 -1.86 9.71
CA TRP A 114 2.58 -1.29 8.42
C TRP A 114 1.16 -0.73 8.48
N GLN A 115 0.18 -1.55 8.85
CA GLN A 115 -1.22 -1.13 8.96
C GLN A 115 -1.91 -1.94 10.04
N GLY A 116 -2.86 -1.33 10.75
CA GLY A 116 -3.68 -2.00 11.76
C GLY A 116 -5.15 -1.98 11.38
N LYS A 117 -5.88 -3.06 11.67
CA LYS A 117 -7.34 -3.10 11.67
C LYS A 117 -7.80 -3.06 13.12
N PRO A 118 -8.33 -1.95 13.65
CA PRO A 118 -8.88 -1.93 15.00
C PRO A 118 -10.24 -2.63 15.07
N GLU A 119 -10.61 -3.10 16.25
CA GLU A 119 -11.95 -3.61 16.57
C GLU A 119 -12.99 -2.51 16.39
N HIS A 120 -12.64 -1.31 16.84
CA HIS A 120 -13.46 -0.10 16.70
C HIS A 120 -12.77 0.87 15.73
N PRO A 121 -13.19 0.92 14.46
CA PRO A 121 -12.60 1.83 13.48
C PRO A 121 -13.13 3.26 13.60
N ILE A 122 -12.25 4.23 13.40
CA ILE A 122 -12.61 5.66 13.34
C ILE A 122 -13.55 5.92 12.15
N GLN A 123 -14.58 6.73 12.36
CA GLN A 123 -15.40 7.28 11.28
C GLN A 123 -14.80 8.58 10.73
N ASN A 124 -14.77 8.73 9.41
CA ASN A 124 -14.44 10.00 8.78
C ASN A 124 -15.58 11.02 8.95
N ARG A 125 -15.38 12.26 8.50
CA ARG A 125 -16.40 13.34 8.58
C ARG A 125 -17.70 13.03 7.82
N GLU A 126 -17.65 12.10 6.87
CA GLU A 126 -18.77 11.67 6.04
C GLU A 126 -19.47 10.41 6.64
N GLY A 127 -19.08 9.98 7.84
CA GLY A 127 -19.62 8.79 8.51
C GLY A 127 -19.08 7.45 7.98
N LYS A 128 -18.16 7.47 7.00
CA LYS A 128 -17.54 6.26 6.46
C LYS A 128 -16.47 5.73 7.44
N LEU A 129 -16.56 4.44 7.77
CA LEU A 129 -15.58 3.77 8.62
C LEU A 129 -14.22 3.66 7.91
N ASN A 130 -13.18 4.19 8.55
CA ASN A 130 -11.81 3.91 8.17
C ASN A 130 -11.38 2.58 8.80
N LYS A 131 -11.66 1.49 8.08
CA LYS A 131 -11.45 0.11 8.55
C LYS A 131 -10.00 -0.18 8.92
N TYR A 132 -9.04 0.47 8.26
CA TYR A 132 -7.61 0.25 8.47
C TYR A 132 -6.92 1.57 8.79
N GLN A 133 -5.96 1.53 9.72
CA GLN A 133 -5.19 2.67 10.18
C GLN A 133 -3.72 2.45 9.88
N SER A 134 -3.06 3.41 9.26
CA SER A 134 -1.62 3.39 9.03
C SER A 134 -0.91 4.32 10.02
N PRO A 135 0.31 4.01 10.48
CA PRO A 135 1.06 4.89 11.36
C PRO A 135 1.26 6.29 10.77
N LYS A 136 1.04 7.31 11.60
CA LYS A 136 1.22 8.71 11.19
C LYS A 136 2.69 9.03 10.96
N GLY A 137 2.94 9.91 10.00
CA GLY A 137 4.29 10.45 9.75
C GLY A 137 5.24 9.54 8.99
N GLN A 138 4.87 8.28 8.68
CA GLN A 138 5.74 7.34 7.97
C GLN A 138 5.67 7.43 6.44
N GLY A 139 4.80 8.27 5.90
CA GLY A 139 4.56 8.35 4.47
C GLY A 139 3.97 7.05 3.90
N SER A 140 4.04 6.90 2.57
CA SER A 140 3.64 5.67 1.90
C SER A 140 4.72 4.60 2.07
N ARG A 141 4.31 3.40 2.48
CA ARG A 141 5.18 2.24 2.71
C ARG A 141 4.57 1.00 2.06
N ALA A 142 5.41 0.06 1.63
CA ALA A 142 4.98 -1.26 1.22
C ALA A 142 4.91 -2.22 2.42
N TYR A 143 3.99 -3.17 2.36
CA TYR A 143 3.93 -4.26 3.31
C TYR A 143 4.90 -5.36 2.91
N LEU A 144 5.88 -5.61 3.75
CA LEU A 144 6.97 -6.56 3.53
C LEU A 144 7.02 -7.55 4.71
N PRO A 145 6.06 -8.49 4.83
CA PRO A 145 5.96 -9.39 5.98
C PRO A 145 7.12 -10.39 6.07
N ALA A 146 7.35 -10.91 7.29
CA ALA A 146 8.13 -12.13 7.48
C ALA A 146 7.36 -13.34 6.93
N LEU A 147 8.10 -14.30 6.36
CA LEU A 147 7.54 -15.53 5.80
C LEU A 147 7.96 -16.77 6.60
N PRO A 148 7.06 -17.75 6.76
CA PRO A 148 7.38 -19.00 7.43
C PRO A 148 8.34 -19.85 6.56
N PRO A 149 9.10 -20.78 7.17
CA PRO A 149 10.07 -21.62 6.46
C PRO A 149 9.49 -22.36 5.24
N ALA A 150 8.26 -22.88 5.35
CA ALA A 150 7.61 -23.62 4.26
C ALA A 150 7.36 -22.74 3.02
N THR A 151 6.90 -21.50 3.22
CA THR A 151 6.71 -20.54 2.12
C THR A 151 8.04 -20.12 1.51
N ARG A 152 9.07 -19.90 2.34
CA ARG A 152 10.43 -19.60 1.85
C ARG A 152 10.95 -20.75 0.98
N GLN A 153 10.79 -21.99 1.40
CA GLN A 153 11.17 -23.17 0.62
C GLN A 153 10.42 -23.26 -0.70
N ALA A 154 9.12 -23.00 -0.71
CA ALA A 154 8.31 -23.00 -1.95
C ALA A 154 8.79 -21.95 -2.96
N ILE A 155 9.26 -20.80 -2.47
CA ILE A 155 9.84 -19.71 -3.29
C ILE A 155 11.32 -19.99 -3.66
N GLY A 156 11.99 -20.91 -2.97
CA GLY A 156 13.44 -21.14 -3.10
C GLY A 156 14.30 -20.12 -2.35
N ALA A 157 13.71 -19.41 -1.38
CA ALA A 157 14.39 -18.42 -0.56
C ALA A 157 15.15 -19.03 0.63
N PRO A 158 16.21 -18.36 1.13
CA PRO A 158 16.96 -18.81 2.30
C PRO A 158 16.11 -18.74 3.58
N LEU A 159 16.36 -19.66 4.51
CA LEU A 159 15.62 -19.79 5.76
C LEU A 159 16.02 -18.75 6.81
N GLU A 160 17.32 -18.43 6.91
CA GLU A 160 17.88 -17.68 8.05
C GLU A 160 18.25 -16.21 7.73
N ALA A 161 18.05 -15.75 6.49
CA ALA A 161 18.35 -14.37 6.06
C ALA A 161 17.06 -13.55 5.91
N SER A 162 17.17 -12.21 5.82
CA SER A 162 16.03 -11.39 5.43
C SER A 162 15.52 -11.84 4.06
N PHE A 163 14.24 -12.18 3.99
CA PHE A 163 13.58 -12.58 2.75
C PHE A 163 13.60 -11.42 1.75
N TRP A 164 13.32 -10.20 2.22
CA TRP A 164 13.26 -9.04 1.34
C TRP A 164 14.63 -8.54 0.87
N ASP A 165 15.69 -8.71 1.67
CA ASP A 165 17.07 -8.49 1.18
C ASP A 165 17.45 -9.51 0.11
N TRP A 166 17.08 -10.77 0.32
CA TRP A 166 17.29 -11.81 -0.70
C TRP A 166 16.51 -11.49 -1.98
N ILE A 167 15.23 -11.09 -1.89
CA ILE A 167 14.47 -10.64 -3.06
C ILE A 167 15.13 -9.43 -3.73
N ALA A 168 15.66 -8.46 -2.99
CA ALA A 168 16.38 -7.33 -3.58
C ALA A 168 17.64 -7.79 -4.36
N ALA A 169 18.35 -8.80 -3.85
CA ALA A 169 19.55 -9.36 -4.48
C ALA A 169 19.27 -10.30 -5.67
N ASN A 170 18.04 -10.81 -5.85
CA ASN A 170 17.68 -11.79 -6.88
C ASN A 170 16.62 -11.19 -7.84
N PRO A 171 17.03 -10.39 -8.84
CA PRO A 171 16.11 -9.68 -9.75
C PRO A 171 15.33 -10.58 -10.72
N ASP A 172 15.72 -11.83 -10.86
CA ASP A 172 14.98 -12.88 -11.56
C ASP A 172 13.66 -13.25 -10.86
N GLN A 173 13.56 -12.99 -9.55
CA GLN A 173 12.36 -13.26 -8.77
C GLN A 173 11.27 -12.21 -9.08
N PRO A 174 10.12 -12.63 -9.63
CA PRO A 174 9.02 -11.72 -9.92
C PRO A 174 8.38 -11.22 -8.62
N ILE A 175 7.82 -10.01 -8.64
CA ILE A 175 7.09 -9.44 -7.49
C ILE A 175 5.66 -9.10 -7.92
N ILE A 176 4.67 -9.63 -7.20
CA ILE A 176 3.29 -9.20 -7.30
C ILE A 176 3.05 -7.99 -6.39
N ILE A 177 2.37 -6.98 -6.90
CA ILE A 177 1.93 -5.81 -6.14
C ILE A 177 0.40 -5.82 -6.06
N THR A 178 -0.12 -5.80 -4.84
CA THR A 178 -1.56 -5.67 -4.55
C THR A 178 -1.84 -4.41 -3.74
N GLU A 179 -3.11 -4.14 -3.44
CA GLU A 179 -3.52 -3.22 -2.36
C GLU A 179 -4.07 -3.98 -1.15
N GLY A 180 -3.70 -3.55 0.05
CA GLY A 180 -4.11 -4.18 1.30
C GLY A 180 -3.36 -5.48 1.63
N GLY A 181 -3.05 -5.65 2.92
CA GLY A 181 -2.17 -6.73 3.41
C GLY A 181 -2.68 -8.14 3.14
N LYS A 182 -3.98 -8.37 3.28
CA LYS A 182 -4.59 -9.71 3.09
C LYS A 182 -4.36 -10.28 1.69
N LYS A 183 -4.39 -9.43 0.65
CA LYS A 183 -4.16 -9.83 -0.75
C LYS A 183 -2.75 -10.35 -0.97
N SER A 184 -1.75 -9.60 -0.49
CA SER A 184 -0.37 -10.06 -0.56
C SER A 184 -0.15 -11.33 0.24
N LEU A 185 -0.77 -11.47 1.43
CA LEU A 185 -0.65 -12.69 2.25
C LEU A 185 -1.32 -13.91 1.58
N ALA A 186 -2.42 -13.72 0.85
CA ALA A 186 -3.06 -14.77 0.08
C ALA A 186 -2.15 -15.28 -1.05
N ALA A 187 -1.51 -14.37 -1.80
CA ALA A 187 -0.53 -14.74 -2.83
C ALA A 187 0.71 -15.43 -2.23
N LEU A 188 1.25 -14.91 -1.11
CA LEU A 188 2.36 -15.53 -0.38
C LEU A 188 2.01 -16.94 0.11
N SER A 189 0.75 -17.18 0.51
CA SER A 189 0.27 -18.50 0.91
C SER A 189 0.27 -19.53 -0.21
N LEU A 190 0.22 -19.07 -1.47
CA LEU A 190 0.37 -19.90 -2.67
C LEU A 190 1.83 -20.00 -3.18
N GLY A 191 2.81 -19.46 -2.44
CA GLY A 191 4.22 -19.50 -2.82
C GLY A 191 4.63 -18.45 -3.85
N TYR A 192 3.85 -17.37 -4.01
CA TYR A 192 4.24 -16.23 -4.84
C TYR A 192 4.88 -15.12 -4.01
N THR A 193 5.95 -14.51 -4.50
CA THR A 193 6.49 -13.28 -3.90
C THR A 193 5.53 -12.12 -4.14
N ALA A 194 4.91 -11.62 -3.08
CA ALA A 194 3.93 -10.53 -3.16
C ALA A 194 4.09 -9.53 -2.02
N LEU A 195 3.95 -8.25 -2.35
CA LEU A 195 3.88 -7.13 -1.40
C LEU A 195 2.59 -6.34 -1.63
N SER A 196 2.19 -5.52 -0.66
CA SER A 196 1.02 -4.66 -0.81
C SER A 196 1.31 -3.20 -0.51
N LEU A 197 0.50 -2.34 -1.13
CA LEU A 197 0.46 -0.89 -0.90
C LEU A 197 -0.78 -0.52 -0.09
N TYR A 198 -0.77 0.62 0.60
CA TYR A 198 -1.95 1.11 1.33
C TYR A 198 -3.16 1.36 0.41
N GLY A 199 -2.85 1.68 -0.84
CA GLY A 199 -3.78 1.80 -1.96
C GLY A 199 -2.98 2.02 -3.24
N ILE A 200 -3.59 1.80 -4.40
CA ILE A 200 -2.88 1.85 -5.69
C ILE A 200 -2.05 3.12 -5.95
N SER A 201 -2.56 4.29 -5.53
CA SER A 201 -1.86 5.58 -5.72
C SER A 201 -0.69 5.81 -4.75
N SER A 202 -0.47 4.92 -3.77
CA SER A 202 0.56 5.10 -2.75
C SER A 202 1.95 4.60 -3.18
N GLY A 203 2.07 3.90 -4.31
CA GLY A 203 3.35 3.41 -4.82
C GLY A 203 4.25 4.48 -5.45
N VAL A 204 3.70 5.65 -5.78
CA VAL A 204 4.43 6.75 -6.41
C VAL A 204 4.27 8.00 -5.55
N SER A 205 5.37 8.49 -4.99
CA SER A 205 5.41 9.82 -4.40
C SER A 205 5.35 10.85 -5.51
N LYS A 206 4.53 11.90 -5.35
CA LYS A 206 4.44 13.01 -6.33
C LYS A 206 5.27 14.21 -5.92
N PHE A 207 5.55 14.35 -4.63
CA PHE A 207 6.18 15.52 -4.08
C PHE A 207 7.34 15.12 -3.19
N GLU A 208 8.46 15.81 -3.35
CA GLU A 208 9.54 15.82 -2.37
C GLU A 208 9.47 17.13 -1.58
N THR A 209 9.84 17.07 -0.31
CA THR A 209 9.94 18.28 0.50
C THR A 209 11.33 18.89 0.32
N GLU A 210 11.40 20.05 -0.30
CA GLU A 210 12.62 20.84 -0.41
C GLU A 210 12.61 21.92 0.68
N THR A 211 13.77 22.18 1.30
CA THR A 211 13.91 23.29 2.25
C THR A 211 14.67 24.42 1.59
N ILE A 212 14.00 25.55 1.33
CA ILE A 212 14.60 26.75 0.75
C ILE A 212 14.53 27.87 1.79
N GLY A 213 15.69 28.37 2.23
CA GLY A 213 15.74 29.46 3.21
C GLY A 213 15.09 29.12 4.58
N GLY A 214 15.05 27.83 4.95
CA GLY A 214 14.40 27.36 6.18
C GLY A 214 12.91 27.02 6.05
N GLU A 215 12.29 27.30 4.90
CA GLU A 215 10.90 26.93 4.63
C GLU A 215 10.79 25.62 3.87
N ARG A 216 9.91 24.71 4.33
CA ARG A 216 9.59 23.47 3.65
C ARG A 216 8.58 23.73 2.53
N ARG A 217 8.94 23.45 1.29
CA ARG A 217 8.09 23.62 0.10
C ARG A 217 7.98 22.30 -0.68
N PRO A 218 6.78 21.96 -1.20
CA PRO A 218 6.61 20.78 -2.03
C PRO A 218 7.17 21.03 -3.42
N LYS A 219 7.98 20.10 -3.92
CA LYS A 219 8.52 20.10 -5.28
C LYS A 219 7.97 18.90 -6.03
N LEU A 220 7.38 19.13 -7.21
CA LEU A 220 6.79 18.07 -8.04
C LEU A 220 7.93 17.24 -8.67
N ILE A 221 8.34 16.18 -7.99
CA ILE A 221 9.31 15.19 -8.46
C ILE A 221 8.68 13.83 -8.25
N PRO A 222 7.98 13.30 -9.26
CA PRO A 222 7.36 12.00 -9.11
C PRO A 222 8.43 10.90 -9.10
N SER A 223 8.34 9.98 -8.14
CA SER A 223 9.27 8.87 -7.99
C SER A 223 8.57 7.69 -7.29
N LEU A 224 9.05 6.47 -7.51
CA LEU A 224 8.60 5.33 -6.73
C LEU A 224 8.90 5.57 -5.24
N ILE A 225 8.07 5.05 -4.34
CA ILE A 225 8.39 5.09 -2.91
C ILE A 225 9.69 4.30 -2.61
N PRO A 226 10.43 4.62 -1.54
CA PRO A 226 11.71 3.95 -1.23
C PRO A 226 11.60 2.42 -1.19
N ASP A 227 10.51 1.89 -0.61
CA ASP A 227 10.30 0.44 -0.53
C ASP A 227 10.16 -0.21 -1.91
N LEU A 228 9.60 0.49 -2.92
CA LEU A 228 9.53 -0.02 -4.29
C LEU A 228 10.82 0.23 -5.06
N GLN A 229 11.49 1.38 -4.85
CA GLN A 229 12.78 1.69 -5.48
C GLN A 229 13.83 0.60 -5.19
N ARG A 230 13.82 0.06 -3.96
CA ARG A 230 14.67 -1.06 -3.54
C ARG A 230 14.62 -2.27 -4.48
N PHE A 231 13.45 -2.52 -5.09
CA PHE A 231 13.22 -3.66 -5.96
C PHE A 231 13.19 -3.29 -7.45
N ALA A 232 13.03 -2.02 -7.78
CA ALA A 232 12.88 -1.54 -9.15
C ALA A 232 14.24 -1.47 -9.87
N VAL A 233 14.77 -2.63 -10.24
CA VAL A 233 16.03 -2.79 -10.96
C VAL A 233 15.79 -3.29 -12.39
N PRO A 234 16.68 -2.97 -13.35
CA PRO A 234 16.49 -3.37 -14.75
C PRO A 234 16.25 -4.87 -14.92
N GLY A 235 15.26 -5.23 -15.72
CA GLY A 235 14.88 -6.60 -16.03
C GLY A 235 14.03 -7.30 -14.98
N ARG A 236 13.82 -6.73 -13.78
CA ARG A 236 12.93 -7.35 -12.79
C ARG A 236 11.49 -7.32 -13.28
N ARG A 237 10.78 -8.44 -13.09
CA ARG A 237 9.36 -8.56 -13.43
C ARG A 237 8.45 -8.16 -12.28
N PHE A 238 7.51 -7.26 -12.55
CA PHE A 238 6.41 -6.90 -11.65
C PHE A 238 5.06 -7.29 -12.24
N ILE A 239 4.20 -7.88 -11.42
CA ILE A 239 2.83 -8.21 -11.77
C ILE A 239 1.89 -7.37 -10.91
N LEU A 240 1.18 -6.43 -11.52
CA LEU A 240 0.22 -5.58 -10.82
C LEU A 240 -1.14 -6.29 -10.77
N ALA A 241 -1.62 -6.59 -9.57
CA ALA A 241 -2.87 -7.31 -9.29
C ALA A 241 -3.75 -6.49 -8.34
N PHE A 242 -4.24 -5.36 -8.84
CA PHE A 242 -5.17 -4.47 -8.11
C PHE A 242 -6.63 -4.87 -8.32
N ASP A 243 -7.51 -4.32 -7.49
CA ASP A 243 -8.93 -4.66 -7.44
C ASP A 243 -9.69 -4.46 -8.78
N GLN A 244 -10.55 -5.44 -9.10
CA GLN A 244 -11.45 -5.41 -10.27
C GLN A 244 -12.77 -4.68 -9.93
N ASP A 245 -12.79 -3.35 -10.03
CA ASP A 245 -13.98 -2.54 -9.74
C ASP A 245 -15.09 -2.68 -10.81
N THR A 246 -16.35 -2.76 -10.37
CA THR A 246 -17.53 -2.77 -11.27
C THR A 246 -18.02 -1.36 -11.60
N ALA A 247 -17.74 -0.37 -10.75
CA ALA A 247 -18.16 1.00 -10.96
C ALA A 247 -17.23 1.73 -11.94
N ALA A 248 -17.79 2.28 -13.03
CA ALA A 248 -17.00 2.91 -14.10
C ALA A 248 -16.10 4.07 -13.63
N LYS A 249 -16.57 4.89 -12.68
CA LYS A 249 -15.78 5.99 -12.10
C LYS A 249 -14.57 5.45 -11.32
N THR A 250 -14.77 4.41 -10.51
CA THR A 250 -13.72 3.79 -9.72
C THR A 250 -12.71 3.10 -10.64
N ARG A 251 -13.17 2.31 -11.62
CA ARG A 251 -12.29 1.71 -12.65
C ARG A 251 -11.37 2.73 -13.32
N ARG A 252 -11.89 3.86 -13.78
CA ARG A 252 -11.04 4.90 -14.41
C ARG A 252 -9.97 5.43 -13.46
N THR A 253 -10.31 5.60 -12.18
CA THR A 253 -9.38 6.10 -11.16
C THR A 253 -8.29 5.06 -10.88
N VAL A 254 -8.67 3.80 -10.69
CA VAL A 254 -7.76 2.67 -10.49
C VAL A 254 -6.87 2.50 -11.72
N ASN A 255 -7.44 2.45 -12.93
CA ASN A 255 -6.66 2.28 -14.16
C ASN A 255 -5.65 3.42 -14.38
N ALA A 256 -6.01 4.66 -14.07
CA ALA A 256 -5.09 5.79 -14.14
C ALA A 256 -3.93 5.66 -13.14
N ALA A 257 -4.20 5.26 -11.90
CA ALA A 257 -3.17 5.03 -10.89
C ALA A 257 -2.28 3.82 -11.23
N GLN A 258 -2.87 2.76 -11.79
CA GLN A 258 -2.14 1.59 -12.27
C GLN A 258 -1.23 1.93 -13.45
N ALA A 259 -1.71 2.72 -14.40
CA ALA A 259 -0.93 3.22 -15.52
C ALA A 259 0.27 4.06 -15.02
N ASP A 260 0.04 4.95 -14.06
CA ASP A 260 1.10 5.75 -13.45
C ASP A 260 2.15 4.89 -12.73
N LEU A 261 1.74 3.95 -11.86
CA LEU A 261 2.69 3.05 -11.19
C LEU A 261 3.47 2.20 -12.19
N SER A 262 2.80 1.60 -13.19
CA SER A 262 3.46 0.81 -14.22
C SER A 262 4.50 1.61 -15.00
N PHE A 263 4.19 2.87 -15.33
CA PHE A 263 5.12 3.76 -16.01
C PHE A 263 6.39 3.98 -15.18
N TRP A 264 6.29 4.26 -13.88
CA TRP A 264 7.48 4.51 -13.04
C TRP A 264 8.34 3.26 -12.80
N LEU A 265 7.72 2.08 -12.73
CA LEU A 265 8.46 0.81 -12.72
C LEU A 265 9.18 0.59 -14.06
N GLU A 266 8.53 0.83 -15.19
CA GLU A 266 9.15 0.77 -16.52
C GLU A 266 10.29 1.77 -16.70
N GLN A 267 10.16 3.01 -16.16
CA GLN A 267 11.26 3.99 -16.16
C GLN A 267 12.48 3.52 -15.37
N SER A 268 12.29 2.59 -14.43
CA SER A 268 13.39 1.93 -13.69
C SER A 268 13.95 0.71 -14.44
N GLY A 269 13.51 0.48 -15.69
CA GLY A 269 13.95 -0.64 -16.52
C GLY A 269 13.26 -1.97 -16.21
N CYS A 270 12.19 -1.98 -15.42
CA CYS A 270 11.47 -3.19 -15.05
C CYS A 270 10.52 -3.69 -16.16
N GLU A 271 10.28 -5.00 -16.18
CA GLU A 271 9.21 -5.61 -16.98
C GLU A 271 7.90 -5.58 -16.17
N VAL A 272 6.88 -4.89 -16.65
CA VAL A 272 5.61 -4.77 -15.91
C VAL A 272 4.48 -5.46 -16.66
N GLN A 273 3.74 -6.29 -15.94
CA GLN A 273 2.55 -6.97 -16.42
C GLN A 273 1.35 -6.67 -15.52
N ILE A 274 0.16 -6.72 -16.09
CA ILE A 274 -1.11 -6.47 -15.42
C ILE A 274 -1.91 -7.77 -15.39
N ALA A 275 -2.14 -8.30 -14.19
CA ALA A 275 -3.01 -9.46 -14.01
C ALA A 275 -4.47 -8.99 -14.02
N THR A 276 -5.31 -9.66 -14.81
CA THR A 276 -6.74 -9.39 -14.91
C THR A 276 -7.53 -10.68 -14.85
N TRP A 277 -8.69 -10.65 -14.21
CA TRP A 277 -9.61 -11.78 -14.10
C TRP A 277 -11.06 -11.30 -14.15
N ASP A 278 -12.00 -12.22 -14.30
CA ASP A 278 -13.43 -11.91 -14.15
C ASP A 278 -13.75 -11.68 -12.68
N GLY A 279 -14.08 -10.44 -12.33
CA GLY A 279 -14.47 -10.04 -10.99
C GLY A 279 -15.82 -10.59 -10.52
N GLN A 280 -16.52 -11.39 -11.32
CA GLN A 280 -17.80 -12.06 -11.00
C GLN A 280 -18.84 -11.07 -10.44
N ASN A 281 -19.05 -9.95 -11.12
CA ASN A 281 -19.93 -8.86 -10.66
C ASN A 281 -19.59 -8.30 -9.26
N GLY A 282 -18.33 -8.43 -8.83
CA GLY A 282 -17.81 -7.86 -7.59
C GLY A 282 -17.60 -8.88 -6.46
N THR A 283 -17.92 -10.16 -6.65
CA THR A 283 -17.64 -11.21 -5.64
C THR A 283 -16.17 -11.66 -5.64
N ALA A 284 -15.45 -11.47 -6.75
CA ALA A 284 -14.02 -11.74 -6.87
C ALA A 284 -13.26 -10.43 -7.15
N LYS A 285 -13.47 -9.41 -6.30
CA LYS A 285 -12.91 -8.07 -6.53
C LYS A 285 -11.39 -8.07 -6.40
N GLY A 286 -10.88 -8.56 -5.27
CA GLY A 286 -9.45 -8.66 -4.99
C GLY A 286 -8.86 -10.01 -5.41
N LEU A 287 -7.54 -10.08 -5.40
CA LEU A 287 -6.79 -11.33 -5.59
C LEU A 287 -7.19 -12.39 -4.53
N ASP A 288 -7.32 -11.98 -3.27
CA ASP A 288 -7.77 -12.84 -2.16
C ASP A 288 -9.20 -13.35 -2.39
N ASP A 289 -10.10 -12.49 -2.88
CA ASP A 289 -11.47 -12.88 -3.21
C ASP A 289 -11.50 -13.88 -4.37
N LEU A 290 -10.64 -13.71 -5.39
CA LEU A 290 -10.50 -14.65 -6.51
C LEU A 290 -10.07 -16.03 -6.01
N ILE A 291 -9.02 -16.10 -5.19
CA ILE A 291 -8.53 -17.37 -4.64
C ILE A 291 -9.62 -18.03 -3.78
N THR A 292 -10.32 -17.24 -2.97
CA THR A 292 -11.36 -17.74 -2.06
C THR A 292 -12.58 -18.27 -2.81
N SER A 293 -13.01 -17.58 -3.86
CA SER A 293 -14.24 -17.93 -4.60
C SER A 293 -14.01 -18.96 -5.72
N GLN A 294 -12.85 -18.94 -6.38
CA GLN A 294 -12.57 -19.73 -7.58
C GLN A 294 -11.34 -20.65 -7.44
N GLY A 295 -10.65 -20.62 -6.30
CA GLY A 295 -9.49 -21.46 -6.01
C GLY A 295 -8.17 -20.95 -6.59
N ALA A 296 -7.08 -21.59 -6.17
CA ALA A 296 -5.72 -21.23 -6.57
C ALA A 296 -5.49 -21.29 -8.09
N THR A 297 -6.14 -22.24 -8.78
CA THR A 297 -6.04 -22.39 -10.24
C THR A 297 -6.45 -21.12 -10.99
N ALA A 298 -7.52 -20.45 -10.56
CA ALA A 298 -7.98 -19.22 -11.19
C ALA A 298 -6.93 -18.10 -11.06
N TRP A 299 -6.25 -18.01 -9.91
CA TRP A 299 -5.13 -17.08 -9.74
C TRP A 299 -3.92 -17.47 -10.60
N HIS A 300 -3.55 -18.76 -10.65
CA HIS A 300 -2.45 -19.23 -11.49
C HIS A 300 -2.66 -18.88 -12.97
N GLU A 301 -3.90 -19.00 -13.47
CA GLU A 301 -4.28 -18.61 -14.83
C GLU A 301 -4.17 -17.09 -15.02
N ALA A 302 -4.72 -16.28 -14.12
CA ALA A 302 -4.65 -14.82 -14.19
C ALA A 302 -3.19 -14.30 -14.15
N TYR A 303 -2.34 -14.95 -13.35
CA TYR A 303 -0.91 -14.66 -13.29
C TYR A 303 -0.20 -15.04 -14.59
N ALA A 304 -0.44 -16.24 -15.12
CA ALA A 304 0.20 -16.73 -16.35
C ALA A 304 -0.21 -15.92 -17.59
N GLN A 305 -1.44 -15.40 -17.60
CA GLN A 305 -2.00 -14.60 -18.70
C GLN A 305 -1.84 -13.08 -18.51
N ALA A 306 -1.05 -12.65 -17.51
CA ALA A 306 -0.85 -11.24 -17.23
C ALA A 306 -0.32 -10.48 -18.46
N THR A 307 -0.99 -9.38 -18.80
CA THR A 307 -0.73 -8.64 -20.04
C THR A 307 0.38 -7.61 -19.82
N PRO A 308 1.39 -7.48 -20.71
CA PRO A 308 2.39 -6.42 -20.62
C PRO A 308 1.74 -5.03 -20.47
N ALA A 309 2.22 -4.24 -19.52
CA ALA A 309 1.60 -2.95 -19.19
C ALA A 309 1.46 -1.99 -20.39
N PRO A 310 2.40 -1.89 -21.35
CA PRO A 310 2.21 -1.08 -22.56
C PRO A 310 1.01 -1.55 -23.40
N GLN A 311 0.86 -2.86 -23.56
CA GLN A 311 -0.28 -3.45 -24.28
C GLN A 311 -1.59 -3.20 -23.53
N TRP A 312 -1.59 -3.37 -22.21
CA TRP A 312 -2.76 -3.10 -21.38
C TRP A 312 -3.18 -1.63 -21.46
N ARG A 313 -2.25 -0.66 -21.42
CA ARG A 313 -2.56 0.77 -21.57
C ARG A 313 -3.22 1.09 -22.91
N ILE A 314 -2.71 0.51 -24.01
CA ILE A 314 -3.33 0.63 -25.33
C ILE A 314 -4.76 0.08 -25.33
N GLN A 315 -4.99 -1.08 -24.71
CA GLN A 315 -6.35 -1.64 -24.58
C GLN A 315 -7.28 -0.72 -23.78
N GLN A 316 -6.79 -0.11 -22.69
CA GLN A 316 -7.57 0.86 -21.92
C GLN A 316 -7.91 2.11 -22.73
N ASP A 317 -6.95 2.64 -23.50
CA ASP A 317 -7.19 3.80 -24.36
C ASP A 317 -8.22 3.48 -25.43
N LEU A 318 -8.11 2.33 -26.11
CA LEU A 318 -9.07 1.85 -27.10
C LEU A 318 -10.47 1.63 -26.50
N ALA A 319 -10.56 1.09 -25.29
CA ALA A 319 -11.83 0.90 -24.58
C ALA A 319 -12.50 2.23 -24.22
N ASN A 320 -11.70 3.28 -23.95
CA ASN A 320 -12.18 4.62 -23.65
C ASN A 320 -12.42 5.48 -24.89
N GLN A 321 -12.05 5.02 -26.10
CA GLN A 321 -12.33 5.75 -27.33
C GLN A 321 -13.83 5.89 -27.57
N VAL A 322 -14.25 7.10 -27.96
CA VAL A 322 -15.61 7.34 -28.42
C VAL A 322 -15.79 6.62 -29.76
N LYS A 323 -16.45 5.45 -29.74
CA LYS A 323 -16.70 4.63 -30.94
C LYS A 323 -17.72 5.25 -31.91
N ARG A 324 -18.45 6.29 -31.47
CA ARG A 324 -19.36 7.04 -32.33
C ARG A 324 -18.53 7.88 -33.31
N LYS A 325 -18.68 7.63 -34.60
CA LYS A 325 -18.13 8.51 -35.63
C LYS A 325 -18.76 9.89 -35.47
N PRO A 326 -17.96 10.97 -35.45
CA PRO A 326 -18.52 12.31 -35.39
C PRO A 326 -19.40 12.54 -36.63
N ASP A 327 -20.62 13.02 -36.40
CA ASP A 327 -21.54 13.40 -37.48
C ASP A 327 -20.98 14.59 -38.29
N LEU A 328 -20.13 15.41 -37.66
CA LEU A 328 -19.38 16.50 -38.26
C LEU A 328 -17.94 16.53 -37.70
N THR A 329 -16.94 16.48 -38.59
CA THR A 329 -15.53 16.67 -38.23
C THR A 329 -15.08 18.06 -38.65
N ILE A 330 -14.57 18.85 -37.69
CA ILE A 330 -14.08 20.22 -37.95
C ILE A 330 -12.55 20.30 -38.12
N GLY A 331 -11.86 19.16 -38.02
CA GLY A 331 -10.40 19.08 -38.17
C GLY A 331 -9.68 19.87 -37.08
N ASN A 332 -8.76 20.76 -37.49
CA ASN A 332 -7.96 21.60 -36.60
C ASN A 332 -8.59 22.98 -36.33
N GLN A 333 -9.81 23.23 -36.79
CA GLN A 333 -10.52 24.51 -36.62
C GLN A 333 -11.01 24.69 -35.17
N GLU A 334 -11.14 25.93 -34.72
CA GLU A 334 -11.85 26.21 -33.47
C GLU A 334 -13.36 25.99 -33.66
N PHE A 335 -14.06 25.58 -32.59
CA PHE A 335 -15.51 25.35 -32.68
C PHE A 335 -16.31 26.59 -33.12
N GLY A 336 -15.83 27.80 -32.82
CA GLY A 336 -16.45 29.04 -33.27
C GLY A 336 -16.39 29.25 -34.79
N GLU A 337 -15.32 28.81 -35.45
CA GLU A 337 -15.17 28.88 -36.92
C GLU A 337 -16.10 27.90 -37.63
N ALA A 338 -16.60 26.89 -36.91
CA ALA A 338 -17.47 25.86 -37.42
C ALA A 338 -18.94 26.06 -37.06
N ILE A 339 -19.29 27.16 -36.37
CA ILE A 339 -20.60 27.34 -35.71
C ILE A 339 -21.77 27.15 -36.68
N ASP A 340 -21.64 27.64 -37.92
CA ASP A 340 -22.68 27.58 -38.95
C ASP A 340 -22.98 26.16 -39.44
N ARG A 341 -22.07 25.21 -39.17
CA ARG A 341 -22.23 23.79 -39.52
C ARG A 341 -22.77 22.95 -38.36
N ILE A 342 -22.81 23.52 -37.15
CA ILE A 342 -23.28 22.82 -35.95
C ILE A 342 -24.81 22.90 -35.91
N PRO A 343 -25.53 21.78 -35.73
CA PRO A 343 -26.98 21.80 -35.60
C PRO A 343 -27.45 22.73 -34.47
N THR A 344 -28.49 23.52 -34.72
CA THR A 344 -29.05 24.47 -33.74
C THR A 344 -30.17 23.88 -32.88
N THR A 345 -30.59 22.65 -33.16
CA THR A 345 -31.63 21.92 -32.41
C THR A 345 -31.19 20.49 -32.09
N GLY A 346 -31.76 19.91 -31.04
CA GLY A 346 -31.43 18.56 -30.55
C GLY A 346 -30.27 18.53 -29.54
N LEU A 347 -29.77 17.32 -29.25
CA LEU A 347 -28.62 17.12 -28.38
C LEU A 347 -27.33 17.21 -29.20
N VAL A 348 -26.57 18.29 -29.03
CA VAL A 348 -25.25 18.48 -29.64
C VAL A 348 -24.16 18.15 -28.62
N VAL A 349 -23.25 17.25 -28.99
CA VAL A 349 -22.08 16.89 -28.16
C VAL A 349 -20.82 17.40 -28.87
N LEU A 350 -20.15 18.38 -28.26
CA LEU A 350 -18.88 18.90 -28.76
C LEU A 350 -17.72 18.14 -28.11
N TRP A 351 -16.90 17.47 -28.93
CA TRP A 351 -15.73 16.71 -28.47
C TRP A 351 -14.44 17.21 -29.14
N GLY A 352 -13.42 17.54 -28.34
CA GLY A 352 -12.12 18.00 -28.83
C GLY A 352 -11.15 18.34 -27.71
N GLY A 353 -9.86 18.53 -28.04
CA GLY A 353 -8.79 18.80 -27.07
C GLY A 353 -8.95 20.10 -26.27
N LYS A 354 -8.11 20.30 -25.24
CA LYS A 354 -8.08 21.55 -24.46
C LYS A 354 -7.68 22.71 -25.38
N GLY A 355 -8.37 23.86 -25.26
CA GLY A 355 -8.10 25.05 -26.08
C GLY A 355 -8.85 25.11 -27.43
N SER A 356 -9.65 24.11 -27.79
CA SER A 356 -10.33 24.07 -29.10
C SER A 356 -11.50 25.06 -29.29
N GLY A 357 -11.73 26.00 -28.36
CA GLY A 357 -12.83 26.96 -28.46
C GLY A 357 -14.24 26.46 -28.08
N LYS A 358 -14.39 25.24 -27.53
CA LYS A 358 -15.71 24.65 -27.16
C LYS A 358 -16.60 25.60 -26.35
N SER A 359 -16.05 26.20 -25.30
CA SER A 359 -16.81 27.07 -24.39
C SER A 359 -17.27 28.36 -25.05
N LYS A 360 -16.48 28.92 -25.99
CA LYS A 360 -16.85 30.12 -26.76
C LYS A 360 -17.94 29.84 -27.80
N ALA A 361 -18.12 28.58 -28.19
CA ALA A 361 -19.11 28.20 -29.20
C ALA A 361 -20.51 27.96 -28.60
N ILE A 362 -20.63 27.84 -27.28
CA ILE A 362 -21.90 27.52 -26.59
C ILE A 362 -22.33 28.60 -25.58
N GLY A 363 -21.53 29.64 -25.39
CA GLY A 363 -21.81 30.78 -24.53
C GLY A 363 -21.53 32.06 -25.28
#